data_AF-A0A5M6CME0-F1
#
_entry.id   AF-A0A5M6CME0-F1
#
_cell.length_a   1.000
_cell.length_b   1.000
_cell.length_c   1.000
_cell.angle_alpha   90.00
_cell.angle_beta   90.00
_cell.angle_gamma   90.00
#
_symmetry.space_group_name_H-M   'P 1'
#
loop_
_entity.id
_entity.type
_entity.pdbx_description
1 polymer ?
#
loop_
_entity_poly.entity_id
_entity_poly.type
_entity_poly.pdbx_seq_one_letter_code
_entity_poly.pdbx_strand_id
1 'polypeptide(L)'
;MTFKNIYNKYNSKNDIAYKDYVRFSKGLNENITVDELYTLLAEFYHVDKSIFDDIMPEQLEQLTGKIKDIAQTSSPLVNRFKLNGVEYGLIPNFSKITAGELIDLDTLLSQENITGVVSILYRPIIKSQWNPFGILGQKRYKIEKYKEPNYKDFESVPLNIVDGVMDFFLSSYLQLNQDL
;
A
#
# COMPACT_ATOMS: atom_id res chain seq x y z
N MET A 1 14.12 -20.21 -10.13
CA MET A 1 13.42 -20.04 -8.84
C MET A 1 12.40 -21.17 -8.74
N THR A 2 12.19 -21.81 -7.59
CA THR A 2 11.22 -22.93 -7.47
C THR A 2 9.82 -22.41 -7.11
N PHE A 3 8.76 -23.19 -7.36
CA PHE A 3 7.41 -22.87 -6.88
C PHE A 3 7.39 -22.53 -5.39
N LYS A 4 8.08 -23.32 -4.56
CA LYS A 4 8.19 -23.07 -3.11
C LYS A 4 8.78 -21.69 -2.79
N ASN A 5 9.73 -21.21 -3.59
CA ASN A 5 10.32 -19.88 -3.40
C ASN A 5 9.33 -18.77 -3.78
N ILE A 6 8.57 -18.94 -4.86
CA ILE A 6 7.53 -17.99 -5.27
C ILE A 6 6.43 -17.92 -4.22
N TYR A 7 5.90 -19.09 -3.84
CA TYR A 7 4.84 -19.21 -2.85
C TYR A 7 5.22 -18.52 -1.54
N ASN A 8 6.45 -18.65 -1.07
CA ASN A 8 6.90 -18.04 0.19
C ASN A 8 7.41 -16.60 0.08
N LYS A 9 7.45 -16.00 -1.13
CA LYS A 9 7.97 -14.64 -1.33
C LYS A 9 7.17 -13.58 -0.58
N TYR A 10 5.84 -13.71 -0.57
CA TYR A 10 4.94 -12.78 0.10
C TYR A 10 4.12 -13.52 1.15
N ASN A 11 4.08 -13.00 2.38
CA ASN A 11 3.35 -13.60 3.50
C ASN A 11 2.42 -12.60 4.20
N SER A 12 2.54 -11.31 3.87
CA SER A 12 1.73 -10.23 4.41
C SER A 12 1.58 -9.10 3.41
N LYS A 13 0.63 -8.19 3.65
CA LYS A 13 0.46 -6.95 2.87
C LYS A 13 1.70 -6.04 2.90
N ASN A 14 2.58 -6.18 3.90
CA ASN A 14 3.82 -5.41 3.96
C ASN A 14 4.86 -5.86 2.92
N ASP A 15 4.73 -7.08 2.39
CA ASP A 15 5.67 -7.62 1.41
C ASP A 15 5.27 -7.28 -0.03
N ILE A 16 4.04 -6.79 -0.24
CA ILE A 16 3.44 -6.54 -1.54
C ILE A 16 3.41 -5.03 -1.79
N ALA A 17 4.00 -4.56 -2.90
CA ALA A 17 3.82 -3.17 -3.30
C ALA A 17 2.38 -2.95 -3.79
N TYR A 18 1.78 -1.83 -3.36
CA TYR A 18 0.41 -1.48 -3.72
C TYR A 18 0.17 -1.48 -5.24
N LYS A 19 1.13 -0.94 -6.01
CA LYS A 19 1.03 -0.92 -7.48
C LYS A 19 0.94 -2.30 -8.11
N ASP A 20 1.65 -3.28 -7.55
CA ASP A 20 1.68 -4.65 -8.08
C ASP A 20 0.34 -5.31 -7.80
N TYR A 21 -0.21 -5.12 -6.60
CA TYR A 21 -1.55 -5.59 -6.25
C TYR A 21 -2.64 -4.97 -7.12
N VAL A 22 -2.59 -3.66 -7.38
CA VAL A 22 -3.56 -2.98 -8.25
C VAL A 22 -3.50 -3.52 -9.69
N ARG A 23 -2.30 -3.76 -10.23
CA ARG A 23 -2.15 -4.36 -11.56
C ARG A 23 -2.69 -5.78 -11.59
N PHE A 24 -2.33 -6.59 -10.61
CA PHE A 24 -2.85 -7.95 -10.44
C PHE A 24 -4.38 -7.97 -10.36
N SER A 25 -4.97 -7.16 -9.48
CA SER A 25 -6.42 -7.14 -9.27
C SER A 25 -7.19 -6.65 -10.49
N LYS A 26 -6.67 -5.65 -11.22
CA LYS A 26 -7.26 -5.17 -12.49
C LYS A 26 -7.12 -6.18 -13.62
N GLY A 27 -6.02 -6.94 -13.64
CA GLY A 27 -5.78 -7.97 -14.65
C GLY A 27 -6.67 -9.22 -14.47
N LEU A 28 -7.03 -9.54 -13.23
CA LEU A 28 -7.97 -10.63 -12.95
C LEU A 28 -9.37 -10.30 -13.45
N ASN A 29 -9.92 -11.15 -14.32
CA ASN A 29 -11.30 -11.10 -14.78
C ASN A 29 -11.86 -12.52 -14.97
N GLU A 30 -13.18 -12.65 -15.17
CA GLU A 30 -13.86 -13.95 -15.25
C GLU A 30 -13.41 -14.82 -16.44
N ASN A 31 -12.84 -14.22 -17.49
CA ASN A 31 -12.48 -14.88 -18.74
C ASN A 31 -10.96 -14.88 -19.01
N ILE A 32 -10.14 -14.70 -17.97
CA ILE A 32 -8.68 -14.71 -18.12
C ILE A 32 -8.19 -16.11 -18.54
N THR A 33 -7.36 -16.16 -19.57
CA THR A 33 -6.73 -17.41 -20.01
C THR A 33 -5.60 -17.82 -19.06
N VAL A 34 -5.20 -19.10 -19.09
CA VAL A 34 -4.07 -19.59 -18.29
C VAL A 34 -2.77 -18.84 -18.61
N ASP A 35 -2.54 -18.52 -19.89
CA ASP A 35 -1.34 -17.80 -20.33
C ASP A 35 -1.31 -16.34 -19.86
N GLU A 36 -2.47 -15.67 -19.87
CA GLU A 36 -2.62 -14.34 -19.29
C GLU A 36 -2.41 -14.37 -17.77
N LEU A 37 -2.91 -15.39 -17.07
CA LEU A 37 -2.67 -15.58 -15.64
C LEU A 37 -1.19 -15.82 -15.33
N TYR A 38 -0.47 -16.59 -16.15
CA TYR A 38 0.99 -16.73 -16.03
C TYR A 38 1.69 -15.38 -16.16
N THR A 39 1.32 -14.60 -17.16
CA THR A 39 1.90 -13.27 -17.39
C THR A 39 1.66 -12.36 -16.20
N LEU A 40 0.42 -12.34 -15.68
CA LEU A 40 0.02 -11.54 -14.54
C LEU A 40 0.76 -11.94 -13.25
N LEU A 41 0.92 -13.23 -12.98
CA LEU A 41 1.67 -13.73 -11.83
C LEU A 41 3.17 -13.48 -11.98
N ALA A 42 3.73 -13.62 -13.19
CA ALA A 42 5.13 -13.30 -13.45
C ALA A 42 5.44 -11.82 -13.17
N GLU A 43 4.58 -10.92 -13.64
CA GLU A 43 4.67 -9.49 -13.32
C GLU A 43 4.53 -9.21 -11.83
N PHE A 44 3.53 -9.80 -11.16
CA PHE A 44 3.29 -9.59 -9.73
C PHE A 44 4.44 -10.09 -8.85
N TYR A 45 5.02 -11.24 -9.19
CA TYR A 45 6.17 -11.81 -8.49
C TYR A 45 7.50 -11.26 -8.98
N HIS A 46 7.54 -10.38 -9.99
CA HIS A 46 8.76 -9.85 -10.59
C HIS A 46 9.76 -10.96 -10.96
N VAL A 47 9.25 -11.98 -11.66
CA VAL A 47 10.05 -13.12 -12.15
C VAL A 47 9.83 -13.30 -13.64
N ASP A 48 10.74 -14.01 -14.29
CA ASP A 48 10.56 -14.38 -15.70
C ASP A 48 9.35 -15.32 -15.86
N LYS A 49 8.58 -15.14 -16.95
CA LYS A 49 7.41 -15.97 -17.26
C LYS A 49 7.78 -17.45 -17.40
N SER A 50 8.98 -17.77 -17.87
CA SER A 50 9.48 -19.15 -18.01
C SER A 50 9.50 -19.93 -16.69
N ILE A 51 9.50 -19.25 -15.54
CA ILE A 51 9.39 -19.93 -14.24
C ILE A 51 8.05 -20.65 -14.07
N PHE A 52 7.03 -20.23 -14.83
CA PHE A 52 5.70 -20.83 -14.83
C PHE A 52 5.53 -21.95 -15.86
N ASP A 53 6.52 -22.19 -16.73
CA ASP A 53 6.46 -23.27 -17.74
C ASP A 53 6.33 -24.66 -17.09
N ASP A 54 6.90 -24.82 -15.89
CA ASP A 54 6.88 -26.06 -15.10
C ASP A 54 5.84 -26.03 -13.95
N ILE A 55 5.00 -24.99 -13.86
CA ILE A 55 4.01 -24.83 -12.79
C ILE A 55 2.67 -25.42 -13.21
N MET A 56 2.09 -26.29 -12.38
CA MET A 56 0.80 -26.91 -12.67
C MET A 56 -0.37 -25.92 -12.50
N PRO A 57 -1.50 -26.07 -13.22
CA PRO A 57 -2.66 -25.19 -13.08
C PRO A 57 -3.15 -25.03 -11.64
N GLU A 58 -3.18 -26.10 -10.85
CA GLU A 58 -3.60 -26.07 -9.45
C GLU A 58 -2.67 -25.19 -8.58
N GLN A 59 -1.39 -25.13 -8.93
CA GLN A 59 -0.42 -24.29 -8.25
C GLN A 59 -0.66 -22.79 -8.55
N LEU A 60 -1.22 -22.45 -9.71
CA LEU A 60 -1.61 -21.07 -10.04
C LEU A 60 -2.81 -20.63 -9.22
N GLU A 61 -3.80 -21.49 -9.08
CA GLU A 61 -4.95 -21.24 -8.22
C GLU A 61 -4.49 -21.04 -6.77
N GLN A 62 -3.53 -21.84 -6.30
CA GLN A 62 -2.93 -21.66 -4.97
C GLN A 62 -2.21 -20.31 -4.80
N LEU A 63 -1.43 -19.87 -5.80
CA LEU A 63 -0.77 -18.55 -5.76
C LEU A 63 -1.80 -17.42 -5.77
N THR A 64 -2.78 -17.50 -6.66
CA THR A 64 -3.85 -16.51 -6.80
C THR A 64 -4.68 -16.42 -5.53
N GLY A 65 -5.06 -17.57 -4.96
CA GLY A 65 -5.76 -17.66 -3.68
C GLY A 65 -4.94 -17.03 -2.56
N LYS A 66 -3.66 -17.38 -2.44
CA LYS A 66 -2.78 -16.79 -1.41
C LYS A 66 -2.70 -15.27 -1.52
N ILE A 67 -2.59 -14.70 -2.72
CA ILE A 67 -2.57 -13.25 -2.91
C ILE A 67 -3.88 -12.62 -2.41
N LYS A 68 -5.03 -13.21 -2.77
CA LYS A 68 -6.36 -12.76 -2.33
C LYS A 68 -6.51 -12.85 -0.81
N ASP A 69 -6.07 -13.94 -0.20
CA ASP A 69 -6.13 -14.16 1.24
C ASP A 69 -5.29 -13.10 1.99
N ILE A 70 -4.06 -12.83 1.52
CA ILE A 70 -3.23 -11.75 2.06
C ILE A 70 -3.95 -10.41 1.94
N ALA A 71 -4.54 -10.12 0.78
CA ALA A 71 -5.24 -8.86 0.52
C ALA A 71 -6.51 -8.67 1.38
N GLN A 72 -7.12 -9.75 1.89
CA GLN A 72 -8.28 -9.68 2.77
C GLN A 72 -7.92 -9.47 4.25
N THR A 73 -6.66 -9.61 4.64
CA THR A 73 -6.23 -9.34 6.02
C THR A 73 -6.40 -7.86 6.39
N SER A 74 -6.79 -7.55 7.63
CA SER A 74 -6.90 -6.16 8.07
C SER A 74 -5.52 -5.50 8.20
N SER A 75 -5.44 -4.21 7.92
CA SER A 75 -4.21 -3.43 8.10
C SER A 75 -4.40 -2.38 9.19
N PRO A 76 -3.63 -2.41 10.29
CA PRO A 76 -3.68 -1.33 11.27
C PRO A 76 -3.09 -0.05 10.66
N LEU A 77 -3.52 1.10 11.15
CA LEU A 77 -2.92 2.38 10.77
C LEU A 77 -1.44 2.41 11.19
N VAL A 78 -0.54 2.61 10.22
CA VAL A 78 0.91 2.68 10.45
C VAL A 78 1.37 4.13 10.44
N ASN A 79 1.59 4.73 11.61
CA ASN A 79 1.97 6.15 11.70
C ASN A 79 3.35 6.47 11.13
N ARG A 80 4.27 5.49 11.09
CA ARG A 80 5.67 5.67 10.64
C ARG A 80 6.12 4.42 9.92
N PHE A 81 6.75 4.57 8.77
CA PHE A 81 7.32 3.45 8.04
C PHE A 81 8.57 3.89 7.28
N LYS A 82 9.34 2.93 6.74
CA LYS A 82 10.50 3.21 5.90
C LYS A 82 10.23 2.75 4.48
N LEU A 83 10.58 3.60 3.52
CA LEU A 83 10.50 3.31 2.09
C LEU A 83 11.76 3.84 1.42
N ASN A 84 12.44 2.99 0.65
CA ASN A 84 13.65 3.35 -0.09
C ASN A 84 14.72 4.06 0.77
N GLY A 85 14.87 3.64 2.04
CA GLY A 85 15.82 4.20 2.99
C GLY A 85 15.38 5.48 3.71
N VAL A 86 14.26 6.09 3.30
CA VAL A 86 13.68 7.28 3.93
C VAL A 86 12.62 6.87 4.94
N GLU A 87 12.65 7.47 6.13
CA GLU A 87 11.60 7.27 7.14
C GLU A 87 10.49 8.29 6.92
N TYR A 88 9.26 7.81 6.71
CA TYR A 88 8.06 8.62 6.50
C TYR A 88 7.19 8.59 7.75
N GLY A 89 6.46 9.68 7.96
CA GLY A 89 5.46 9.82 9.01
C GLY A 89 4.16 10.35 8.45
N LEU A 90 3.05 9.83 8.98
CA LEU A 90 1.71 10.33 8.69
C LEU A 90 1.58 11.78 9.17
N ILE A 91 0.79 12.62 8.48
CA ILE A 91 0.48 13.97 8.96
C ILE A 91 -0.14 13.89 10.37
N PRO A 92 0.48 14.47 11.42
CA PRO A 92 -0.02 14.31 12.80
C PRO A 92 -1.30 15.08 13.10
N ASN A 93 -1.65 16.06 12.28
CA ASN A 93 -2.82 16.90 12.45
C ASN A 93 -3.40 17.26 11.08
N PHE A 94 -4.49 16.61 10.69
CA PHE A 94 -5.15 16.80 9.42
C PHE A 94 -5.76 18.20 9.25
N SER A 95 -6.06 18.93 10.33
CA SER A 95 -6.49 20.33 10.27
C SER A 95 -5.38 21.29 9.79
N LYS A 96 -4.14 20.80 9.64
CA LYS A 96 -3.03 21.56 9.06
C LYS A 96 -2.84 21.33 7.55
N ILE A 97 -3.68 20.52 6.92
CA ILE A 97 -3.74 20.40 5.46
C ILE A 97 -4.22 21.75 4.93
N THR A 98 -3.45 22.35 4.03
CA THR A 98 -3.80 23.65 3.41
C THR A 98 -4.85 23.48 2.30
N ALA A 99 -5.47 24.58 1.88
CA ALA A 99 -6.43 24.57 0.77
C ALA A 99 -5.80 24.04 -0.54
N GLY A 100 -4.52 24.36 -0.80
CA GLY A 100 -3.80 23.83 -1.96
C GLY A 100 -3.64 22.31 -1.89
N GLU A 101 -3.25 21.78 -0.73
CA GLU A 101 -3.16 20.33 -0.51
C GLU A 101 -4.51 19.62 -0.65
N LEU A 102 -5.63 20.27 -0.26
CA LEU A 102 -6.97 19.72 -0.46
C LEU A 102 -7.35 19.64 -1.94
N ILE A 103 -7.02 20.67 -2.74
CA ILE A 103 -7.24 20.66 -4.19
C ILE A 103 -6.44 19.53 -4.85
N ASP A 104 -5.19 19.35 -4.43
CA ASP A 104 -4.35 18.25 -4.93
C ASP A 104 -4.93 16.90 -4.52
N LEU A 105 -5.36 16.73 -3.27
CA LEU A 105 -6.03 15.50 -2.81
C LEU A 105 -7.29 15.18 -3.64
N ASP A 106 -8.15 16.17 -3.86
CA ASP A 106 -9.39 16.02 -4.65
C ASP A 106 -9.09 15.62 -6.10
N THR A 107 -8.08 16.27 -6.70
CA THR A 107 -7.62 15.95 -8.05
C THR A 107 -7.12 14.50 -8.14
N LEU A 108 -6.36 14.04 -7.14
CA LEU A 108 -5.77 12.70 -7.16
C LEU A 108 -6.77 11.60 -6.84
N LEU A 109 -7.71 11.85 -5.94
CA LEU A 109 -8.83 10.95 -5.71
C LEU A 109 -9.67 10.80 -6.98
N SER A 110 -9.98 11.90 -7.67
CA SER A 110 -10.72 11.87 -8.94
C SER A 110 -9.98 11.12 -10.07
N GLN A 111 -8.65 11.05 -10.00
CA GLN A 111 -7.80 10.30 -10.93
C GLN A 111 -7.52 8.86 -10.47
N GLU A 112 -8.11 8.41 -9.35
CA GLU A 112 -7.79 7.13 -8.70
C GLU A 112 -6.29 6.96 -8.39
N ASN A 113 -5.56 8.06 -8.21
CA ASN A 113 -4.13 8.06 -7.95
C ASN A 113 -3.85 7.97 -6.44
N ILE A 114 -4.12 6.79 -5.89
CA ILE A 114 -4.00 6.52 -4.45
C ILE A 114 -2.56 6.66 -3.96
N THR A 115 -1.56 6.26 -4.75
CA THR A 115 -0.14 6.49 -4.43
C THR A 115 0.16 7.99 -4.21
N GLY A 116 -0.45 8.83 -5.04
CA GLY A 116 -0.42 10.28 -4.89
C GLY A 116 -1.00 10.77 -3.57
N VAL A 117 -2.23 10.33 -3.27
CA VAL A 117 -2.90 10.63 -2.01
C VAL A 117 -2.02 10.25 -0.82
N VAL A 118 -1.46 9.03 -0.82
CA VAL A 118 -0.58 8.54 0.24
C VAL A 118 0.70 9.38 0.35
N SER A 119 1.26 9.87 -0.76
CA SER A 119 2.43 10.76 -0.75
C SER A 119 2.16 12.14 -0.14
N ILE A 120 0.91 12.61 -0.18
CA ILE A 120 0.51 13.84 0.51
C ILE A 120 0.42 13.57 2.02
N LEU A 121 -0.19 12.44 2.39
CA LEU A 121 -0.46 12.03 3.78
C LEU A 121 0.79 11.59 4.55
N TYR A 122 1.77 11.02 3.88
CA TYR A 122 3.02 10.54 4.46
C TYR A 122 4.20 11.33 3.95
N ARG A 123 5.00 11.90 4.85
CA ARG A 123 6.12 12.78 4.48
C ARG A 123 7.41 12.40 5.19
N PRO A 124 8.57 12.71 4.60
CA PRO A 124 9.86 12.42 5.22
C PRO A 124 9.95 13.01 6.63
N ILE A 125 10.43 12.21 7.58
CA ILE A 125 10.66 12.64 8.95
C ILE A 125 11.98 13.38 9.03
N ILE A 126 11.93 14.65 9.40
CA ILE A 126 13.12 15.52 9.52
C ILE A 126 13.65 15.59 10.96
N LYS A 127 12.82 15.28 11.96
CA LYS A 127 13.23 15.22 13.37
C LYS A 127 12.42 14.15 14.10
N SER A 128 13.09 13.37 14.94
CA SER A 128 12.46 12.39 15.84
C SER A 128 12.89 12.69 17.28
N GLN A 129 11.94 12.71 18.20
CA GLN A 129 12.15 13.01 19.62
C GLN A 129 11.47 11.94 20.46
N TRP A 130 12.21 11.41 21.44
CA TRP A 130 11.66 10.47 22.41
C TRP A 130 10.61 11.18 23.27
N ASN A 131 9.46 10.53 23.48
CA ASN A 131 8.38 11.06 24.29
C ASN A 131 8.05 10.09 25.44
N PRO A 132 8.59 10.33 26.66
CA PRO A 132 8.35 9.47 27.82
C PRO A 132 6.88 9.37 28.22
N PHE A 133 6.10 10.40 27.88
CA PHE A 133 4.70 10.55 28.29
C PHE A 133 3.71 10.32 27.15
N GLY A 134 4.19 9.84 25.98
CA GLY A 134 3.33 9.43 24.88
C GLY A 134 2.68 8.07 25.14
N ILE A 135 1.73 7.68 24.28
CA ILE A 135 1.26 6.28 24.21
C ILE A 135 2.51 5.40 24.09
N LEU A 136 2.66 4.49 25.05
CA LEU A 136 3.88 3.71 25.37
C LEU A 136 4.80 3.50 24.16
N GLY A 137 5.93 4.22 24.13
CA GLY A 137 7.03 4.00 23.19
C GLY A 137 7.01 4.79 21.87
N GLN A 138 5.97 5.58 21.57
CA GLN A 138 5.93 6.34 20.30
C GLN A 138 6.81 7.60 20.34
N LYS A 139 7.78 7.69 19.43
CA LYS A 139 8.58 8.91 19.22
C LYS A 139 7.72 9.99 18.54
N ARG A 140 7.74 11.21 19.08
CA ARG A 140 7.21 12.38 18.36
C ARG A 140 8.10 12.64 17.16
N TYR A 141 7.50 13.07 16.07
CA TYR A 141 8.26 13.43 14.89
C TYR A 141 7.77 14.72 14.26
N LYS A 142 8.68 15.36 13.53
CA LYS A 142 8.35 16.44 12.59
C LYS A 142 8.56 15.89 11.19
N ILE A 143 7.58 16.09 10.34
CA ILE A 143 7.65 15.80 8.92
C ILE A 143 8.10 17.01 8.13
N GLU A 144 8.60 16.78 6.92
CA GLU A 144 8.86 17.82 5.94
C GLU A 144 7.58 18.59 5.59
N LYS A 145 7.73 19.86 5.23
CA LYS A 145 6.61 20.67 4.72
C LYS A 145 6.14 20.09 3.38
N TYR A 146 4.85 20.26 3.11
CA TYR A 146 4.32 19.97 1.78
C TYR A 146 5.05 20.80 0.72
N LYS A 147 5.32 20.19 -0.43
CA LYS A 147 5.86 20.84 -1.61
C LYS A 147 4.92 20.58 -2.78
N GLU A 148 4.80 19.31 -3.14
CA GLU A 148 3.96 18.78 -4.21
C GLU A 148 3.76 17.27 -3.97
N PRO A 149 2.78 16.63 -4.63
CA PRO A 149 2.61 15.19 -4.54
C PRO A 149 3.82 14.46 -5.13
N ASN A 150 4.31 13.42 -4.45
CA ASN A 150 5.52 12.69 -4.85
C ASN A 150 5.21 11.22 -5.14
N TYR A 151 4.78 10.94 -6.36
CA TYR A 151 4.43 9.58 -6.79
C TYR A 151 5.64 8.66 -6.91
N LYS A 152 6.79 9.21 -7.32
CA LYS A 152 7.98 8.43 -7.66
C LYS A 152 8.53 7.71 -6.42
N ASP A 153 8.62 8.41 -5.30
CA ASP A 153 9.13 7.84 -4.07
C ASP A 153 8.18 6.80 -3.47
N PHE A 154 6.89 6.89 -3.80
CA PHE A 154 5.83 6.03 -3.29
C PHE A 154 5.44 4.89 -4.25
N GLU A 155 6.10 4.73 -5.40
CA GLU A 155 5.76 3.65 -6.34
C GLU A 155 5.83 2.26 -5.70
N SER A 156 6.79 2.03 -4.80
CA SER A 156 6.96 0.77 -4.10
C SER A 156 6.30 0.77 -2.71
N VAL A 157 5.34 1.67 -2.45
CA VAL A 157 4.67 1.75 -1.15
C VAL A 157 4.00 0.40 -0.84
N PRO A 158 4.21 -0.17 0.36
CA PRO A 158 3.59 -1.43 0.73
C PRO A 158 2.06 -1.32 0.85
N LEU A 159 1.36 -2.40 0.50
CA LEU A 159 -0.11 -2.47 0.49
C LEU A 159 -0.71 -2.19 1.88
N ASN A 160 -0.07 -2.65 2.97
CA ASN A 160 -0.56 -2.41 4.33
C ASN A 160 -0.56 -0.92 4.71
N ILE A 161 0.35 -0.11 4.15
CA ILE A 161 0.40 1.33 4.42
C ILE A 161 -0.80 2.03 3.80
N VAL A 162 -1.15 1.64 2.57
CA VAL A 162 -2.31 2.18 1.85
C VAL A 162 -3.61 1.74 2.51
N ASP A 163 -3.80 0.44 2.70
CA ASP A 163 -5.03 -0.10 3.29
C ASP A 163 -5.24 0.44 4.72
N GLY A 164 -4.18 0.47 5.53
CA GLY A 164 -4.30 0.96 6.91
C GLY A 164 -4.71 2.43 7.01
N VAL A 165 -4.30 3.29 6.07
CA VAL A 165 -4.75 4.69 6.06
C VAL A 165 -6.16 4.83 5.49
N MET A 166 -6.52 4.06 4.45
CA MET A 166 -7.86 4.07 3.87
C MET A 166 -8.90 3.55 4.86
N ASP A 167 -8.62 2.43 5.54
CA ASP A 167 -9.48 1.85 6.56
C ASP A 167 -9.71 2.81 7.73
N PHE A 168 -8.66 3.52 8.15
CA PHE A 168 -8.76 4.54 9.20
C PHE A 168 -9.71 5.67 8.80
N PHE A 169 -9.59 6.21 7.59
CA PHE A 169 -10.45 7.30 7.12
C PHE A 169 -11.89 6.84 6.89
N LEU A 170 -12.08 5.66 6.30
CA LEU A 170 -13.41 5.07 6.12
C LEU A 170 -14.09 4.86 7.47
N SER A 171 -13.40 4.25 8.43
CA SER A 171 -13.93 4.04 9.77
C SER A 171 -14.27 5.36 10.46
N SER A 172 -13.41 6.37 10.32
CA SER A 172 -13.64 7.70 10.89
C SER A 172 -14.86 8.37 10.26
N TYR A 173 -15.03 8.27 8.94
CA TYR A 173 -16.19 8.80 8.22
C TYR A 173 -17.49 8.10 8.67
N LEU A 174 -17.49 6.78 8.79
CA LEU A 174 -18.66 6.03 9.24
C LEU A 174 -19.06 6.41 10.67
N GLN A 175 -18.10 6.59 11.57
CA GLN A 175 -18.37 7.04 12.95
C GLN A 175 -19.02 8.42 12.98
N LEU A 176 -18.48 9.38 12.23
CA LEU A 176 -19.01 10.75 12.17
C LEU A 176 -20.44 10.83 11.60
N ASN A 177 -20.83 9.88 10.75
CA ASN A 177 -22.16 9.86 10.11
C ASN A 177 -23.16 8.91 10.76
N GLN A 178 -22.75 8.12 11.76
CA GLN A 178 -23.67 7.31 12.58
C GLN A 178 -24.29 8.13 13.73
N ASP A 179 -23.72 9.30 14.03
CA ASP A 179 -24.22 10.24 15.04
C ASP A 179 -25.17 11.31 14.45
N LEU A 180 -25.66 11.12 13.21
CA LEU A 180 -26.66 11.95 12.51
C LEU A 180 -27.95 11.15 12.27
#